data_AF-A0AAD4KRH9-F1
#
_entry.id   AF-A0AAD4KRH9-F1
#
_cell.length_a   1.000
_cell.length_b   1.000
_cell.length_c   1.000
_cell.angle_alpha   90.00
_cell.angle_beta   90.00
_cell.angle_gamma   90.00
#
_symmetry.space_group_name_H-M   'P 1'
#
loop_
_entity.id
_entity.type
_entity.pdbx_description
1 polymer ?
#
loop_
_entity_poly.entity_id
_entity_poly.type
_entity_poly.pdbx_seq_one_letter_code
_entity_poly.pdbx_strand_id
1 'polypeptide(L)'
;MTQSKHKVPSDVMVNQSYHPLFDFIAEKISDFLIAHPDQDCKNIRATDHSPYRLGFTFSFTCEQTSLEGGTLIHWDKGWDIPEAIGRDPCVMLQEAIDKLRLPVLVTVLANDSVGALLTRSYTSHPKDSTLGAVIFGTGTNAAYIEKLSNVQRLAIQGDHRGIMVINTEWGCLGDNNVDVLPRTSFDDELDKDSTDPGAQMLEKRVSGLYLGELLRLTILRLLEVDAFNLKFNKNSPIFQKEGINSAFLSELAIAKTKNTTNASKIIQETLMAENVATENVATEDAQAIQLLATRIVRRAGRLAGASLSAIIIQSGRLEASHKEGKYHDTEVKEYETPAALDMTINSVERFTWRLRLVWRRILQLLGMDSLVGTSIPCIRHQQIPEPVNDRLEENVIDIGADGSLIEFYPNFEAEMRGAMREVPEIGHHGERRVRIGLTKDGSGVGAALMAQAAMESEALSSNRGVRV
;
A
#
# COMPACT_ATOMS: atom_id res chain seq x y z
N MET A 1 -3.37 11.75 20.64
CA MET A 1 -2.66 12.51 19.60
C MET A 1 -3.58 13.62 19.14
N THR A 2 -3.07 14.85 19.05
CA THR A 2 -3.83 16.01 18.59
C THR A 2 -3.38 16.32 17.16
N GLN A 3 -4.31 16.53 16.24
CA GLN A 3 -3.99 16.86 14.85
C GLN A 3 -4.98 17.88 14.28
N SER A 4 -4.54 18.62 13.26
CA SER A 4 -5.39 19.50 12.45
C SER A 4 -5.21 19.16 10.98
N LYS A 5 -6.30 19.21 10.20
CA LYS A 5 -6.29 18.92 8.76
C LYS A 5 -6.79 20.14 8.01
N HIS A 6 -6.08 20.52 6.96
CA HIS A 6 -6.36 21.71 6.17
C HIS A 6 -6.35 21.36 4.69
N LYS A 7 -7.34 21.86 3.94
CA LYS A 7 -7.38 21.70 2.48
C LYS A 7 -6.48 22.77 1.85
N VAL A 8 -5.52 22.33 1.04
CA VAL A 8 -4.69 23.25 0.25
C VAL A 8 -5.57 23.86 -0.85
N PRO A 9 -5.57 25.21 -1.03
CA PRO A 9 -6.28 25.86 -2.12
C PRO A 9 -5.78 25.41 -3.49
N SER A 10 -6.66 25.32 -4.48
CA SER A 10 -6.31 24.84 -5.83
C SER A 10 -5.33 25.76 -6.56
N ASP A 11 -5.44 27.07 -6.33
CA ASP A 11 -4.54 28.10 -6.85
C ASP A 11 -3.14 28.10 -6.20
N VAL A 12 -3.00 27.39 -5.08
CA VAL A 12 -1.71 27.13 -4.42
C VAL A 12 -1.07 25.85 -4.97
N MET A 13 -1.87 24.85 -5.34
CA MET A 13 -1.38 23.59 -5.94
C MET A 13 -0.81 23.77 -7.35
N VAL A 14 -1.35 24.74 -8.10
CA VAL A 14 -0.90 25.12 -9.45
C VAL A 14 -0.47 26.58 -9.41
N ASN A 15 0.83 26.81 -9.26
CA ASN A 15 1.39 28.15 -9.07
C ASN A 15 2.79 28.25 -9.67
N GLN A 16 3.20 29.43 -10.15
CA GLN A 16 4.56 29.59 -10.67
C GLN A 16 5.62 29.50 -9.57
N SER A 17 5.29 29.94 -8.35
CA SER A 17 6.23 30.00 -7.22
C SER A 17 5.85 29.01 -6.11
N TYR A 18 6.86 28.53 -5.38
CA TYR A 18 6.64 27.66 -4.22
C TYR A 18 6.19 28.42 -2.96
N HIS A 19 6.45 29.73 -2.88
CA HIS A 19 6.16 30.53 -1.69
C HIS A 19 4.71 30.40 -1.19
N PRO A 20 3.65 30.49 -2.03
CA PRO A 20 2.27 30.34 -1.56
C PRO A 20 1.98 29.01 -0.85
N LEU A 21 2.59 27.92 -1.31
CA LEU A 21 2.42 26.60 -0.68
C LEU A 21 3.10 26.55 0.68
N PHE A 22 4.37 26.93 0.74
CA PHE A 22 5.15 26.80 1.97
C PHE A 22 4.79 27.87 3.01
N ASP A 23 4.41 29.07 2.59
CA ASP A 23 3.81 30.09 3.48
C ASP A 23 2.50 29.57 4.07
N PHE A 24 1.61 28.97 3.25
CA PHE A 24 0.38 28.35 3.74
C PHE A 24 0.67 27.26 4.80
N ILE A 25 1.63 26.37 4.55
CA ILE A 25 2.00 25.32 5.50
C ILE A 25 2.53 25.94 6.80
N ALA A 26 3.44 26.92 6.73
CA ALA A 26 4.00 27.58 7.90
C ALA A 26 2.94 28.33 8.73
N GLU A 27 1.98 28.98 8.07
CA GLU A 27 0.82 29.58 8.74
C GLU A 27 -0.01 28.54 9.49
N LYS A 28 -0.24 27.35 8.91
CA LYS A 28 -0.98 26.28 9.61
C LYS A 28 -0.19 25.67 10.77
N ILE A 29 1.14 25.61 10.68
CA ILE A 29 1.99 25.26 11.83
C ILE A 29 1.84 26.30 12.94
N SER A 30 1.89 27.60 12.60
CA SER A 30 1.67 28.70 13.54
C SER A 30 0.30 28.61 14.23
N ASP A 31 -0.77 28.45 13.45
CA ASP A 31 -2.14 28.28 13.95
C ASP A 31 -2.23 27.11 14.93
N PHE A 32 -1.57 25.98 14.61
CA PHE A 32 -1.57 24.79 15.45
C PHE A 32 -0.86 25.01 16.78
N LEU A 33 0.32 25.64 16.78
CA LEU A 33 1.09 25.95 17.99
C LEU A 33 0.36 26.97 18.88
N ILE A 34 -0.32 27.95 18.30
CA ILE A 34 -1.13 28.93 19.04
C ILE A 34 -2.33 28.24 19.70
N ALA A 35 -3.00 27.34 18.99
CA ALA A 35 -4.16 26.61 19.51
C ALA A 35 -3.78 25.56 20.58
N HIS A 36 -2.55 25.05 20.53
CA HIS A 36 -2.05 24.00 21.41
C HIS A 36 -0.73 24.43 22.06
N PRO A 37 -0.76 25.48 22.91
CA PRO A 37 0.44 25.92 23.61
C PRO A 37 0.92 24.80 24.53
N ASP A 38 2.21 24.53 24.50
CA ASP A 38 2.83 23.55 25.39
C ASP A 38 2.62 23.98 26.85
N GLN A 39 2.30 23.02 27.72
CA GLN A 39 2.10 23.35 29.15
C GLN A 39 3.41 23.82 29.80
N ASP A 40 4.56 23.39 29.25
CA ASP A 40 5.90 23.80 29.65
C ASP A 40 6.42 25.04 28.88
N CYS A 41 5.77 25.45 27.78
CA CYS A 41 6.17 26.60 26.95
C CYS A 41 5.15 27.73 27.04
N LYS A 42 5.17 28.46 28.17
CA LYS A 42 4.32 29.66 28.35
C LYS A 42 4.69 30.83 27.45
N ASN A 43 5.79 30.76 26.69
CA ASN A 43 6.22 31.78 25.73
C ASN A 43 6.91 31.15 24.50
N ILE A 44 6.15 30.96 23.42
CA ILE A 44 6.62 30.47 22.11
C ILE A 44 7.74 31.36 21.50
N ARG A 45 7.91 32.59 22.00
CA ARG A 45 8.89 33.59 21.53
C ARG A 45 10.17 33.69 22.39
N ALA A 46 10.33 32.86 23.42
CA ALA A 46 11.52 32.87 24.25
C ALA A 46 12.67 32.12 23.57
N THR A 47 13.81 32.79 23.41
CA THR A 47 15.03 32.32 22.72
C THR A 47 15.83 31.24 23.47
N ASP A 48 15.27 30.66 24.53
CA ASP A 48 15.97 29.78 25.48
C ASP A 48 15.47 28.32 25.43
N HIS A 49 14.58 28.00 24.48
CA HIS A 49 14.02 26.66 24.31
C HIS A 49 14.59 25.97 23.07
N SER A 50 14.86 24.67 23.18
CA SER A 50 15.19 23.83 22.02
C SER A 50 14.00 23.85 21.05
N PRO A 51 14.22 24.08 19.75
CA PRO A 51 13.14 24.11 18.76
C PRO A 51 12.43 22.75 18.67
N TYR A 52 11.13 22.77 18.30
CA TYR A 52 10.41 21.56 17.93
C TYR A 52 11.03 20.97 16.67
N ARG A 53 11.50 19.72 16.74
CA ARG A 53 12.00 19.00 15.57
C ARG A 53 10.82 18.44 14.77
N LEU A 54 10.69 18.92 13.55
CA LEU A 54 9.67 18.51 12.59
C LEU A 54 10.25 17.47 11.64
N GLY A 55 9.59 16.32 11.54
CA GLY A 55 9.71 15.45 10.39
C GLY A 55 8.70 15.88 9.34
N PHE A 56 9.15 16.14 8.12
CA PHE A 56 8.31 16.62 7.04
C PHE A 56 8.02 15.49 6.06
N THR A 57 6.83 14.88 6.19
CA THR A 57 6.36 13.92 5.17
C THR A 57 5.93 14.66 3.92
N PHE A 58 6.68 14.45 2.84
CA PHE A 58 6.46 15.06 1.54
C PHE A 58 6.31 13.96 0.50
N SER A 59 5.06 13.58 0.21
CA SER A 59 4.69 12.43 -0.63
C SER A 59 4.83 12.70 -2.14
N PHE A 60 6.01 13.17 -2.55
CA PHE A 60 6.38 13.40 -3.94
C PHE A 60 7.76 12.80 -4.22
N THR A 61 8.02 12.49 -5.49
CA THR A 61 9.29 11.90 -5.89
C THR A 61 10.46 12.86 -5.64
N CYS A 62 11.28 12.54 -4.64
CA CYS A 62 12.49 13.28 -4.30
C CYS A 62 13.73 12.39 -4.46
N GLU A 63 14.81 12.94 -4.98
CA GLU A 63 16.13 12.31 -4.87
C GLU A 63 16.73 12.68 -3.51
N GLN A 64 16.62 11.76 -2.56
CA GLN A 64 17.19 11.91 -1.22
C GLN A 64 18.66 11.51 -1.19
N THR A 65 19.51 12.46 -0.79
CA THR A 65 20.94 12.24 -0.58
C THR A 65 21.28 12.05 0.90
N SER A 66 20.38 12.47 1.80
CA SER A 66 20.49 12.29 3.25
C SER A 66 19.10 12.16 3.87
N LEU A 67 19.04 11.90 5.18
CA LEU A 67 17.77 11.90 5.93
C LEU A 67 17.19 13.31 6.08
N GLU A 68 18.05 14.32 6.13
CA GLU A 68 17.70 15.72 6.39
C GLU A 68 17.10 16.44 5.17
N GLY A 69 17.34 15.92 3.96
CA GLY A 69 16.98 16.62 2.74
C GLY A 69 17.14 15.81 1.46
N GLY A 70 16.66 16.40 0.38
CA GLY A 70 16.64 15.82 -0.95
C GLY A 70 16.03 16.78 -1.96
N THR A 71 16.22 16.53 -3.25
CA THR A 71 15.72 17.43 -4.30
C THR A 71 14.44 16.89 -4.92
N LEU A 72 13.42 17.74 -5.02
CA LEU A 72 12.19 17.41 -5.76
C LEU A 72 12.50 17.20 -7.24
N ILE A 73 12.14 16.04 -7.79
CA ILE A 73 12.44 15.70 -9.19
C ILE A 73 11.32 16.14 -10.13
N HIS A 74 10.07 15.87 -9.76
CA HIS A 74 8.90 16.28 -10.51
C HIS A 74 7.67 16.31 -9.62
N TRP A 75 6.65 17.06 -10.03
CA TRP A 75 5.33 17.02 -9.41
C TRP A 75 4.46 15.94 -10.05
N ASP A 76 3.57 15.38 -9.25
CA ASP A 76 2.57 14.39 -9.65
C ASP A 76 1.19 14.77 -9.06
N LYS A 77 0.19 13.89 -9.17
CA LYS A 77 -1.12 14.01 -8.49
C LYS A 77 -1.82 15.37 -8.74
N GLY A 78 -1.61 15.98 -9.91
CA GLY A 78 -2.22 17.25 -10.32
C GLY A 78 -1.57 18.51 -9.72
N TRP A 79 -0.39 18.41 -9.12
CA TRP A 79 0.41 19.55 -8.68
C TRP A 79 1.27 20.08 -9.83
N ASP A 80 1.47 21.40 -9.88
CA ASP A 80 2.36 22.03 -10.86
C ASP A 80 2.94 23.32 -10.28
N ILE A 81 4.16 23.23 -9.74
CA ILE A 81 4.91 24.36 -9.18
C ILE A 81 6.34 24.38 -9.74
N PRO A 82 6.58 25.01 -10.90
CA PRO A 82 7.87 24.94 -11.61
C PRO A 82 9.08 25.40 -10.78
N GLU A 83 8.95 26.45 -9.97
CA GLU A 83 10.08 26.97 -9.17
C GLU A 83 10.56 25.99 -8.10
N ALA A 84 9.71 25.06 -7.65
CA ALA A 84 10.04 24.06 -6.64
C ALA A 84 10.91 22.91 -7.18
N ILE A 85 10.90 22.69 -8.50
CA ILE A 85 11.62 21.57 -9.13
C ILE A 85 13.13 21.79 -8.97
N GLY A 86 13.84 20.74 -8.53
CA GLY A 86 15.28 20.79 -8.25
C GLY A 86 15.64 21.47 -6.91
N ARG A 87 14.65 21.89 -6.11
CA ARG A 87 14.87 22.45 -4.77
C ARG A 87 14.57 21.44 -3.68
N ASP A 88 15.12 21.71 -2.50
CA ASP A 88 14.87 20.91 -1.31
C ASP A 88 13.60 21.38 -0.58
N PRO A 89 12.56 20.53 -0.45
CA PRO A 89 11.31 20.89 0.21
C PRO A 89 11.48 21.17 1.70
N CYS A 90 12.46 20.57 2.38
CA CYS A 90 12.77 20.91 3.77
C CYS A 90 13.33 22.33 3.88
N VAL A 91 14.19 22.75 2.96
CA VAL A 91 14.71 24.12 2.90
C VAL A 91 13.58 25.11 2.59
N MET A 92 12.76 24.83 1.58
CA MET A 92 11.62 25.68 1.21
C MET A 92 10.64 25.85 2.38
N LEU A 93 10.39 24.79 3.15
CA LEU A 93 9.55 24.87 4.35
C LEU A 93 10.24 25.64 5.49
N GLN A 94 11.53 25.41 5.73
CA GLN A 94 12.28 26.12 6.76
C GLN A 94 12.32 27.64 6.49
N GLU A 95 12.48 28.06 5.24
CA GLU A 95 12.41 29.48 4.83
C GLU A 95 11.09 30.14 5.27
N ALA A 96 9.96 29.47 5.05
CA ALA A 96 8.64 29.96 5.42
C ALA A 96 8.43 29.97 6.95
N ILE A 97 8.93 28.95 7.65
CA ILE A 97 8.92 28.86 9.12
C ILE A 97 9.73 30.00 9.75
N ASP A 98 10.92 30.28 9.21
CA ASP A 98 11.84 31.32 9.70
C ASP A 98 11.26 32.72 9.48
N LYS A 99 10.58 32.95 8.35
CA LYS A 99 9.87 34.20 8.05
C LYS A 99 8.81 34.51 9.12
N LEU A 100 8.15 33.49 9.67
CA LEU A 100 7.19 33.60 10.77
C LEU A 100 7.83 33.55 12.16
N ARG A 101 9.15 33.31 12.24
CA ARG A 101 9.93 33.18 13.49
C ARG A 101 9.37 32.12 14.45
N LEU A 102 8.93 30.99 13.90
CA LEU A 102 8.40 29.89 14.70
C LEU A 102 9.56 29.06 15.29
N PRO A 103 9.43 28.52 16.53
CA PRO A 103 10.46 27.70 17.15
C PRO A 103 10.42 26.26 16.61
N VAL A 104 10.50 26.08 15.29
CA VAL A 104 10.40 24.79 14.61
C VAL A 104 11.60 24.60 13.70
N LEU A 105 12.21 23.41 13.74
CA LEU A 105 13.32 23.01 12.90
C LEU A 105 12.90 21.81 12.06
N VAL A 106 12.94 21.93 10.74
CA VAL A 106 12.75 20.80 9.82
C VAL A 106 14.02 19.96 9.84
N THR A 107 13.89 18.69 10.23
CA THR A 107 15.06 17.81 10.49
C THR A 107 15.08 16.57 9.64
N VAL A 108 13.94 16.18 9.07
CA VAL A 108 13.83 14.97 8.27
C VAL A 108 12.90 15.23 7.09
N LEU A 109 13.33 14.81 5.91
CA LEU A 109 12.45 14.62 4.76
C LEU A 109 11.94 13.18 4.75
N ALA A 110 10.64 13.00 4.91
CA ALA A 110 9.99 11.70 5.00
C ALA A 110 9.11 11.42 3.78
N ASN A 111 8.95 10.14 3.43
CA ASN A 111 7.92 9.66 2.52
C ASN A 111 6.79 9.01 3.34
N ASP A 112 5.54 9.09 2.86
CA ASP A 112 4.37 8.56 3.56
C ASP A 112 4.43 7.06 3.81
N SER A 113 4.90 6.28 2.84
CA SER A 113 5.06 4.84 2.97
C SER A 113 6.12 4.46 4.01
N VAL A 114 7.21 5.23 4.10
CA VAL A 114 8.23 5.08 5.14
C VAL A 114 7.66 5.46 6.51
N GLY A 115 6.89 6.54 6.60
CA GLY A 115 6.21 6.93 7.82
C GLY A 115 5.22 5.87 8.31
N ALA A 116 4.39 5.33 7.40
CA ALA A 116 3.47 4.24 7.70
C ALA A 116 4.20 2.99 8.19
N LEU A 117 5.33 2.63 7.57
CA LEU A 117 6.19 1.52 8.02
C LEU A 117 6.67 1.72 9.45
N LEU A 118 7.24 2.90 9.77
CA LEU A 118 7.76 3.16 11.11
C LEU A 118 6.65 3.21 12.16
N THR A 119 5.50 3.80 11.82
CA THR A 119 4.32 3.79 12.70
C THR A 119 3.85 2.36 12.97
N ARG A 120 3.78 1.52 11.93
CA ARG A 120 3.40 0.11 12.09
C ARG A 120 4.41 -0.62 12.97
N SER A 121 5.71 -0.43 12.71
CA SER A 121 6.78 -1.07 13.48
C SER A 121 6.75 -0.64 14.95
N TYR A 122 6.40 0.61 15.24
CA TYR A 122 6.32 1.13 16.60
C TYR A 122 5.09 0.63 17.37
N THR A 123 3.97 0.43 16.67
CA THR A 123 2.68 0.04 17.29
C THR A 123 2.43 -1.47 17.29
N SER A 124 3.19 -2.24 16.54
CA SER A 124 3.08 -3.70 16.48
C SER A 124 3.64 -4.37 17.73
N HIS A 125 3.26 -5.63 17.96
CA HIS A 125 3.78 -6.37 19.11
C HIS A 125 5.31 -6.50 19.00
N PRO A 126 6.10 -6.37 20.08
CA PRO A 126 7.57 -6.37 20.01
C PRO A 126 8.21 -7.61 19.37
N LYS A 127 7.46 -8.72 19.30
CA LYS A 127 7.90 -9.97 18.66
C LYS A 127 7.69 -9.99 17.15
N ASP A 128 6.83 -9.11 16.64
CA ASP A 128 6.53 -9.05 15.21
C ASP A 128 7.57 -8.19 14.50
N SER A 129 8.19 -8.75 13.46
CA SER A 129 9.03 -7.96 12.58
C SER A 129 8.18 -7.37 11.47
N THR A 130 7.92 -6.07 11.50
CA THR A 130 7.31 -5.37 10.37
C THR A 130 8.25 -5.42 9.16
N LEU A 131 7.75 -5.83 8.00
CA LEU A 131 8.51 -5.89 6.74
C LEU A 131 8.43 -4.56 5.99
N GLY A 132 7.24 -4.00 5.90
CA GLY A 132 6.99 -2.84 5.05
C GLY A 132 5.64 -2.21 5.33
N ALA A 133 5.33 -1.17 4.57
CA ALA A 133 4.00 -0.60 4.53
C ALA A 133 3.60 -0.26 3.09
N VAL A 134 2.29 -0.24 2.87
CA VAL A 134 1.66 0.03 1.57
C VAL A 134 0.66 1.18 1.70
N ILE A 135 0.62 2.03 0.69
CA ILE A 135 -0.28 3.17 0.60
C ILE A 135 -1.26 2.93 -0.55
N PHE A 136 -2.56 2.97 -0.26
CA PHE A 136 -3.65 2.87 -1.24
C PHE A 136 -4.66 4.00 -1.03
N GLY A 137 -4.29 5.21 -1.43
CA GLY A 137 -5.10 6.42 -1.25
C GLY A 137 -5.26 7.18 -2.56
N THR A 138 -5.02 8.50 -2.55
CA THR A 138 -4.94 9.32 -3.78
C THR A 138 -3.90 8.76 -4.74
N GLY A 139 -2.73 8.39 -4.22
CA GLY A 139 -1.68 7.66 -4.94
C GLY A 139 -1.55 6.22 -4.46
N THR A 140 -0.54 5.51 -4.98
CA THR A 140 -0.11 4.23 -4.43
C THR A 140 1.41 4.13 -4.33
N ASN A 141 1.90 3.68 -3.18
CA ASN A 141 3.32 3.49 -2.94
C ASN A 141 3.56 2.35 -1.93
N ALA A 142 4.81 1.92 -1.80
CA ALA A 142 5.25 1.03 -0.74
C ALA A 142 6.67 1.36 -0.28
N ALA A 143 6.90 1.12 1.01
CA ALA A 143 8.25 1.06 1.58
C ALA A 143 8.47 -0.28 2.26
N TYR A 144 9.69 -0.79 2.23
CA TYR A 144 10.04 -2.03 2.91
C TYR A 144 11.47 -2.01 3.44
N ILE A 145 11.75 -2.91 4.38
CA ILE A 145 13.08 -3.12 4.95
C ILE A 145 13.84 -4.11 4.05
N GLU A 146 14.93 -3.63 3.46
CA GLU A 146 15.84 -4.42 2.63
C GLU A 146 17.18 -4.65 3.34
N LYS A 147 17.84 -5.76 3.02
CA LYS A 147 19.21 -6.03 3.45
C LYS A 147 20.16 -5.08 2.73
N LEU A 148 21.07 -4.48 3.49
CA LEU A 148 22.03 -3.52 2.95
C LEU A 148 22.93 -4.13 1.86
N SER A 149 23.23 -5.43 1.95
CA SER A 149 23.93 -6.21 0.92
C SER A 149 23.24 -6.24 -0.45
N ASN A 150 21.93 -6.03 -0.52
CA ASN A 150 21.19 -5.98 -1.77
C ASN A 150 21.19 -4.58 -2.42
N VAL A 151 21.59 -3.54 -1.68
CA VAL A 151 21.58 -2.14 -2.14
C VAL A 151 22.89 -1.78 -2.84
N GLN A 152 23.06 -2.26 -4.07
CA GLN A 152 24.32 -2.16 -4.82
C GLN A 152 24.70 -0.70 -5.20
N ARG A 153 23.71 0.19 -5.34
CA ARG A 153 23.91 1.59 -5.77
C ARG A 153 24.82 2.38 -4.81
N LEU A 154 24.78 2.07 -3.51
CA LEU A 154 25.47 2.85 -2.48
C LEU A 154 26.94 2.49 -2.30
N ALA A 155 27.50 1.57 -3.12
CA ALA A 155 28.91 1.17 -3.10
C ALA A 155 29.52 1.04 -1.69
N ILE A 156 28.75 0.45 -0.77
CA ILE A 156 29.02 0.51 0.66
C ILE A 156 30.32 -0.23 0.97
N GLN A 157 31.31 0.48 1.49
CA GLN A 157 32.56 -0.10 1.99
C GLN A 157 32.37 -0.47 3.46
N GLY A 158 32.40 -1.77 3.81
CA GLY A 158 32.36 -2.23 5.21
C GLY A 158 31.30 -3.28 5.52
N ASP A 159 30.64 -3.18 6.67
CA ASP A 159 29.70 -4.19 7.17
C ASP A 159 28.38 -4.22 6.39
N HIS A 160 28.17 -5.29 5.63
CA HIS A 160 26.96 -5.50 4.84
C HIS A 160 25.80 -6.14 5.62
N ARG A 161 25.93 -6.33 6.95
CA ARG A 161 24.89 -6.94 7.82
C ARG A 161 23.78 -5.97 8.24
N GLY A 162 23.80 -4.73 7.73
CA GLY A 162 22.78 -3.73 8.01
C GLY A 162 21.47 -3.96 7.25
N ILE A 163 20.49 -3.12 7.58
CA ILE A 163 19.23 -2.98 6.85
C ILE A 163 19.07 -1.53 6.39
N MET A 164 18.26 -1.32 5.35
CA MET A 164 17.87 -0.02 4.86
C MET A 164 16.39 -0.04 4.51
N VAL A 165 15.68 1.02 4.86
CA VAL A 165 14.31 1.22 4.37
C VAL A 165 14.40 1.70 2.92
N ILE A 166 13.73 0.97 2.03
CA ILE A 166 13.60 1.32 0.61
C ILE A 166 12.20 1.86 0.40
N ASN A 167 12.10 3.14 0.06
CA ASN A 167 10.93 3.67 -0.63
C ASN A 167 10.98 3.20 -2.08
N THR A 168 9.96 2.47 -2.51
CA THR A 168 9.97 1.82 -3.83
C THR A 168 9.54 2.73 -4.96
N GLU A 169 8.75 3.77 -4.67
CA GLU A 169 8.02 4.57 -5.66
C GLU A 169 7.37 3.69 -6.74
N TRP A 170 6.75 2.57 -6.32
CA TRP A 170 6.32 1.51 -7.24
C TRP A 170 5.22 1.92 -8.24
N GLY A 171 4.69 3.14 -8.12
CA GLY A 171 3.67 3.69 -9.01
C GLY A 171 4.14 3.73 -10.46
N CYS A 172 5.45 3.87 -10.67
CA CYS A 172 6.12 3.87 -11.98
C CYS A 172 6.30 2.47 -12.61
N LEU A 173 5.83 1.40 -11.94
CA LEU A 173 5.89 0.06 -12.53
C LEU A 173 5.10 0.05 -13.84
N GLY A 174 5.78 -0.31 -14.94
CA GLY A 174 5.19 -0.35 -16.28
C GLY A 174 5.54 0.84 -17.17
N ASP A 175 6.14 1.92 -16.65
CA ASP A 175 6.48 3.13 -17.42
C ASP A 175 7.42 2.82 -18.60
N ASN A 176 8.42 1.97 -18.36
CA ASN A 176 9.40 1.56 -19.38
C ASN A 176 9.07 0.22 -20.06
N ASN A 177 7.97 -0.43 -19.67
CA ASN A 177 7.55 -1.70 -20.24
C ASN A 177 6.02 -1.86 -20.14
N VAL A 178 5.34 -1.39 -21.18
CA VAL A 178 3.88 -1.31 -21.26
C VAL A 178 3.18 -2.67 -21.19
N ASP A 179 3.89 -3.78 -21.46
CA ASP A 179 3.31 -5.13 -21.49
C ASP A 179 3.24 -5.80 -20.11
N VAL A 180 3.86 -5.21 -19.08
CA VAL A 180 3.87 -5.76 -17.72
C VAL A 180 2.50 -5.64 -17.05
N LEU A 181 1.76 -4.57 -17.35
CA LEU A 181 0.47 -4.30 -16.73
C LEU A 181 -0.69 -4.57 -17.70
N PRO A 182 -1.80 -5.18 -17.23
CA PRO A 182 -2.98 -5.31 -18.05
C PRO A 182 -3.49 -3.94 -18.46
N ARG A 183 -3.81 -3.81 -19.75
CA ARG A 183 -4.08 -2.54 -20.42
C ARG A 183 -5.40 -2.63 -21.18
N THR A 184 -6.22 -1.60 -21.04
CA THR A 184 -7.45 -1.39 -21.79
C THR A 184 -7.38 -0.07 -22.53
N SER A 185 -8.25 0.14 -23.52
CA SER A 185 -8.34 1.45 -24.20
C SER A 185 -8.70 2.60 -23.26
N PHE A 186 -9.36 2.32 -22.12
CA PHE A 186 -9.67 3.34 -21.12
C PHE A 186 -8.45 3.76 -20.31
N ASP A 187 -7.52 2.82 -20.06
CA ASP A 187 -6.24 3.16 -19.43
C ASP A 187 -5.40 4.04 -20.36
N ASP A 188 -5.50 3.84 -21.67
CA ASP A 188 -4.79 4.61 -22.70
C ASP A 188 -5.31 6.03 -22.82
N GLU A 189 -6.63 6.16 -22.82
CA GLU A 189 -7.32 7.44 -22.86
C GLU A 189 -7.03 8.25 -21.59
N LEU A 190 -7.10 7.61 -20.42
CA LEU A 190 -6.76 8.23 -19.15
C LEU A 190 -5.30 8.69 -19.10
N ASP A 191 -4.36 7.84 -19.51
CA ASP A 191 -2.94 8.17 -19.50
C ASP A 191 -2.60 9.32 -20.46
N LYS A 192 -3.12 9.25 -21.70
CA LYS A 192 -2.90 10.28 -22.71
C LYS A 192 -3.36 11.67 -22.25
N ASP A 193 -4.46 11.72 -21.53
CA ASP A 193 -5.06 12.97 -21.06
C ASP A 193 -4.58 13.36 -19.65
N SER A 194 -3.69 12.60 -19.00
CA SER A 194 -3.15 12.96 -17.69
C SER A 194 -2.12 14.09 -17.77
N THR A 195 -1.70 14.62 -16.61
CA THR A 195 -0.64 15.64 -16.52
C THR A 195 0.75 15.11 -16.91
N ASP A 196 0.90 13.79 -16.90
CA ASP A 196 2.15 13.04 -17.00
C ASP A 196 2.01 11.78 -17.89
N PRO A 197 1.67 11.90 -19.19
CA PRO A 197 1.47 10.75 -20.06
C PRO A 197 2.70 9.85 -20.13
N GLY A 198 2.49 8.53 -20.04
CA GLY A 198 3.58 7.54 -20.05
C GLY A 198 4.27 7.30 -18.70
N ALA A 199 3.94 8.07 -17.66
CA ALA A 199 4.47 7.89 -16.30
C ALA A 199 3.41 7.34 -15.34
N GLN A 200 3.85 6.77 -14.21
CA GLN A 200 2.96 6.33 -13.12
C GLN A 200 1.93 5.26 -13.56
N MET A 201 2.34 4.32 -14.42
CA MET A 201 1.45 3.34 -15.05
C MET A 201 0.70 2.44 -14.06
N LEU A 202 1.34 1.99 -12.98
CA LEU A 202 0.67 1.20 -11.95
C LEU A 202 -0.28 2.06 -11.13
N GLU A 203 0.16 3.26 -10.77
CA GLU A 203 -0.64 4.19 -9.97
C GLU A 203 -1.96 4.53 -10.66
N LYS A 204 -1.91 4.86 -11.96
CA LYS A 204 -3.09 5.10 -12.81
C LYS A 204 -4.09 3.95 -12.85
N ARG A 205 -3.66 2.72 -12.52
CA ARG A 205 -4.51 1.52 -12.52
C ARG A 205 -5.02 1.11 -11.14
N VAL A 206 -4.43 1.65 -10.08
CA VAL A 206 -4.66 1.22 -8.69
C VAL A 206 -5.21 2.33 -7.80
N SER A 207 -4.73 3.57 -7.94
CA SER A 207 -4.96 4.61 -6.94
C SER A 207 -6.32 5.29 -7.07
N GLY A 208 -6.80 5.82 -5.94
CA GLY A 208 -8.12 6.41 -5.81
C GLY A 208 -8.32 7.71 -6.61
N LEU A 209 -7.24 8.32 -7.11
CA LEU A 209 -7.30 9.45 -8.05
C LEU A 209 -7.88 9.02 -9.41
N TYR A 210 -7.53 7.82 -9.89
CA TYR A 210 -7.80 7.42 -11.27
C TYR A 210 -8.94 6.41 -11.42
N LEU A 211 -9.30 5.65 -10.38
CA LEU A 211 -10.36 4.63 -10.49
C LEU A 211 -11.74 5.21 -10.85
N GLY A 212 -12.04 6.42 -10.34
CA GLY A 212 -13.27 7.13 -10.69
C GLY A 212 -13.30 7.59 -12.14
N GLU A 213 -12.17 8.06 -12.65
CA GLU A 213 -12.03 8.48 -14.05
C GLU A 213 -12.18 7.30 -15.02
N LEU A 214 -11.60 6.14 -14.70
CA LEU A 214 -11.81 4.92 -15.49
C LEU A 214 -13.29 4.53 -15.58
N LEU A 215 -14.04 4.68 -14.48
CA LEU A 215 -15.47 4.45 -14.49
C LEU A 215 -16.18 5.47 -15.38
N ARG A 216 -15.83 6.76 -15.26
CA ARG A 216 -16.39 7.85 -16.07
C ARG A 216 -16.22 7.59 -17.57
N LEU A 217 -14.99 7.30 -18.01
CA LEU A 217 -14.67 7.01 -19.41
C LEU A 217 -15.44 5.80 -19.93
N THR A 218 -15.60 4.77 -19.10
CA THR A 218 -16.37 3.58 -19.48
C THR A 218 -17.85 3.90 -19.67
N ILE A 219 -18.46 4.69 -18.78
CA ILE A 219 -19.88 5.07 -18.90
C ILE A 219 -20.07 6.00 -20.12
N LEU A 220 -19.15 6.94 -20.36
CA LEU A 220 -19.19 7.78 -21.56
C LEU A 220 -19.17 6.95 -22.84
N ARG A 221 -18.27 5.96 -22.94
CA ARG A 221 -18.23 5.10 -24.12
C ARG A 221 -19.53 4.32 -24.32
N LEU A 222 -20.18 3.88 -23.25
CA LEU A 222 -21.46 3.19 -23.33
C LEU A 222 -22.60 4.12 -23.78
N LEU A 223 -22.57 5.40 -23.40
CA LEU A 223 -23.49 6.42 -23.92
C LEU A 223 -23.24 6.71 -25.41
N GLU A 224 -21.98 6.81 -25.83
CA GLU A 224 -21.61 7.10 -27.23
C GLU A 224 -22.10 6.02 -28.21
N VAL A 225 -22.12 4.75 -27.77
CA VAL A 225 -22.55 3.61 -28.59
C VAL A 225 -24.03 3.24 -28.38
N ASP A 226 -24.81 4.09 -27.70
CA ASP A 226 -26.23 3.89 -27.41
C ASP A 226 -26.52 2.57 -26.66
N ALA A 227 -25.59 2.15 -25.79
CA ALA A 227 -25.71 0.95 -24.95
C ALA A 227 -26.28 1.25 -23.54
N PHE A 228 -26.49 2.53 -23.20
CA PHE A 228 -27.14 2.97 -21.97
C PHE A 228 -28.37 3.82 -22.27
N ASN A 229 -29.46 3.49 -21.59
CA ASN A 229 -30.73 4.21 -21.66
C ASN A 229 -30.82 5.31 -20.59
N LEU A 230 -30.01 5.24 -19.53
CA LEU A 230 -29.88 6.30 -18.54
C LEU A 230 -29.49 7.61 -19.21
N LYS A 231 -30.26 8.65 -18.89
CA LYS A 231 -29.96 10.02 -19.29
C LYS A 231 -29.30 10.73 -18.12
N PHE A 232 -28.43 11.67 -18.43
CA PHE A 232 -27.70 12.44 -17.43
C PHE A 232 -27.98 13.92 -17.63
N ASN A 233 -28.12 14.65 -16.52
CA ASN A 233 -28.20 16.09 -16.59
C ASN A 233 -26.96 16.66 -17.31
N LYS A 234 -27.12 17.76 -18.06
CA LYS A 234 -26.01 18.43 -18.75
C LYS A 234 -24.84 18.84 -17.83
N ASN A 235 -25.12 19.09 -16.54
CA ASN A 235 -24.13 19.44 -15.54
C ASN A 235 -23.60 18.22 -14.77
N SER A 236 -23.98 17.00 -15.18
CA SER A 236 -23.57 15.77 -14.53
C SER A 236 -22.04 15.67 -14.45
N PRO A 237 -21.49 15.15 -13.34
CA PRO A 237 -20.05 14.91 -13.22
C PRO A 237 -19.51 13.95 -14.29
N ILE A 238 -20.36 13.17 -14.97
CA ILE A 238 -19.92 12.28 -16.05
C ILE A 238 -19.30 13.04 -17.23
N PHE A 239 -19.79 14.25 -17.50
CA PHE A 239 -19.33 15.12 -18.58
C PHE A 239 -18.18 16.03 -18.17
N GLN A 240 -17.73 15.92 -16.92
CA GLN A 240 -16.61 16.68 -16.37
C GLN A 240 -15.42 15.73 -16.21
N LYS A 241 -14.27 16.05 -16.79
CA LYS A 241 -13.04 15.29 -16.57
C LYS A 241 -12.79 15.18 -15.07
N GLU A 242 -12.48 13.96 -14.60
CA GLU A 242 -12.27 13.65 -13.17
C GLU A 242 -13.47 13.98 -12.26
N GLY A 243 -14.67 14.13 -12.82
CA GLY A 243 -15.88 14.45 -12.06
C GLY A 243 -16.37 13.31 -11.15
N ILE A 244 -15.89 12.08 -11.36
CA ILE A 244 -16.20 10.93 -10.52
C ILE A 244 -14.97 10.56 -9.70
N ASN A 245 -15.13 10.48 -8.38
CA ASN A 245 -14.06 10.11 -7.45
C ASN A 245 -14.19 8.66 -6.95
N SER A 246 -13.15 8.15 -6.30
CA SER A 246 -13.14 6.79 -5.74
C SER A 246 -14.14 6.56 -4.59
N ALA A 247 -14.59 7.60 -3.89
CA ALA A 247 -15.59 7.46 -2.83
C ALA A 247 -16.93 6.97 -3.40
N PHE A 248 -17.32 7.45 -4.59
CA PHE A 248 -18.50 6.95 -5.29
C PHE A 248 -18.42 5.43 -5.57
N LEU A 249 -17.24 4.92 -5.94
CA LEU A 249 -17.04 3.48 -6.16
C LEU A 249 -17.23 2.69 -4.87
N SER A 250 -16.76 3.21 -3.73
CA SER A 250 -16.98 2.62 -2.40
C SER A 250 -18.46 2.62 -2.02
N GLU A 251 -19.19 3.72 -2.25
CA GLU A 251 -20.62 3.81 -1.99
C GLU A 251 -21.42 2.77 -2.79
N LEU A 252 -21.11 2.61 -4.08
CA LEU A 252 -21.73 1.59 -4.93
C LEU A 252 -21.45 0.17 -4.43
N ALA A 253 -20.23 -0.11 -3.98
CA ALA A 253 -19.87 -1.41 -3.42
C ALA A 253 -20.62 -1.70 -2.10
N ILE A 254 -20.73 -0.70 -1.21
CA ILE A 254 -21.49 -0.82 0.04
C ILE A 254 -22.97 -1.07 -0.23
N ALA A 255 -23.57 -0.34 -1.18
CA ALA A 255 -24.97 -0.51 -1.56
C ALA A 255 -25.28 -1.95 -2.02
N LYS A 256 -24.37 -2.57 -2.77
CA LYS A 256 -24.48 -3.97 -3.22
C LYS A 256 -24.68 -4.96 -2.07
N THR A 257 -23.99 -4.72 -0.96
CA THR A 257 -24.00 -5.62 0.21
C THR A 257 -25.27 -5.51 1.05
N LYS A 258 -26.01 -4.39 0.96
CA LYS A 258 -27.11 -4.05 1.88
C LYS A 258 -28.51 -4.10 1.27
N ASN A 259 -28.67 -3.85 -0.04
CA ASN A 259 -29.85 -4.12 -0.90
C ASN A 259 -29.75 -3.27 -2.19
N THR A 260 -30.20 -3.80 -3.33
CA THR A 260 -30.06 -3.19 -4.67
C THR A 260 -30.75 -1.83 -4.82
N THR A 261 -31.84 -1.58 -4.08
CA THR A 261 -32.62 -0.32 -4.14
C THR A 261 -31.79 0.92 -3.80
N ASN A 262 -30.67 0.75 -3.09
CA ASN A 262 -29.81 1.87 -2.68
C ASN A 262 -28.83 2.32 -3.78
N ALA A 263 -28.43 1.43 -4.68
CA ALA A 263 -27.44 1.74 -5.73
C ALA A 263 -28.01 2.70 -6.78
N SER A 264 -29.24 2.46 -7.24
CA SER A 264 -29.96 3.35 -8.16
C SER A 264 -30.10 4.77 -7.61
N LYS A 265 -30.39 4.90 -6.31
CA LYS A 265 -30.50 6.21 -5.64
C LYS A 265 -29.15 6.93 -5.60
N ILE A 266 -28.09 6.24 -5.23
CA ILE A 266 -26.72 6.79 -5.22
C ILE A 266 -26.31 7.25 -6.63
N ILE A 267 -26.63 6.48 -7.67
CA ILE A 267 -26.37 6.85 -9.06
C ILE A 267 -27.18 8.09 -9.46
N GLN A 268 -28.46 8.15 -9.09
CA GLN A 268 -29.32 9.31 -9.36
C GLN A 268 -28.78 10.58 -8.72
N GLU A 269 -28.40 10.52 -7.45
CA GLU A 269 -27.95 11.67 -6.67
C GLU A 269 -26.54 12.11 -7.10
N THR A 270 -25.58 11.18 -7.17
CA THR A 270 -24.17 11.51 -7.43
C THR A 270 -23.90 11.81 -8.89
N LEU A 271 -24.49 11.05 -9.82
CA LEU A 271 -24.28 11.27 -11.25
C LEU A 271 -25.32 12.21 -11.87
N MET A 272 -26.28 12.73 -11.09
CA MET A 272 -27.39 13.53 -11.61
C MET A 272 -28.12 12.81 -12.76
N ALA A 273 -28.31 11.50 -12.61
CA ALA A 273 -28.97 10.68 -13.61
C ALA A 273 -30.48 10.93 -13.58
N GLU A 274 -31.10 11.01 -14.75
CA GLU A 274 -32.53 11.24 -14.94
C GLU A 274 -33.26 9.90 -15.09
N ASN A 275 -34.51 9.84 -14.62
CA ASN A 275 -35.40 8.68 -14.76
C ASN A 275 -34.93 7.36 -14.11
N VAL A 276 -34.01 7.40 -13.14
CA VAL A 276 -33.46 6.19 -12.50
C VAL A 276 -34.50 5.37 -11.73
N ALA A 277 -35.57 6.00 -11.25
CA ALA A 277 -36.57 5.41 -10.36
C ALA A 277 -37.90 5.04 -11.04
N THR A 278 -38.04 5.20 -12.36
CA THR A 278 -39.34 5.14 -13.04
C THR A 278 -39.50 3.98 -14.03
N GLU A 279 -38.44 3.22 -14.35
CA GLU A 279 -38.51 2.12 -15.34
C GLU A 279 -37.59 0.93 -14.98
N ASN A 280 -38.00 -0.30 -15.34
CA ASN A 280 -37.18 -1.51 -15.18
C ASN A 280 -35.81 -1.41 -15.89
N VAL A 281 -35.76 -0.70 -17.02
CA VAL A 281 -34.56 -0.51 -17.85
C VAL A 281 -33.48 0.30 -17.11
N ALA A 282 -33.86 1.31 -16.32
CA ALA A 282 -32.91 2.09 -15.52
C ALA A 282 -32.27 1.28 -14.38
N THR A 283 -32.85 0.13 -14.03
CA THR A 283 -32.28 -0.81 -13.06
C THR A 283 -31.14 -1.64 -13.66
N GLU A 284 -31.21 -1.98 -14.94
CA GLU A 284 -30.17 -2.74 -15.64
C GLU A 284 -28.90 -1.90 -15.83
N ASP A 285 -29.05 -0.65 -16.27
CA ASP A 285 -27.93 0.28 -16.42
C ASP A 285 -27.25 0.58 -15.07
N ALA A 286 -28.04 0.75 -14.00
CA ALA A 286 -27.52 0.92 -12.65
C ALA A 286 -26.71 -0.31 -12.18
N GLN A 287 -27.18 -1.52 -12.49
CA GLN A 287 -26.45 -2.75 -12.21
C GLN A 287 -25.17 -2.86 -13.04
N ALA A 288 -25.19 -2.43 -14.30
CA ALA A 288 -24.01 -2.39 -15.15
C ALA A 288 -22.96 -1.41 -14.60
N ILE A 289 -23.35 -0.19 -14.19
CA ILE A 289 -22.44 0.77 -13.53
C ILE A 289 -21.83 0.16 -12.27
N GLN A 290 -22.64 -0.49 -11.43
CA GLN A 290 -22.16 -1.15 -10.21
C GLN A 290 -21.20 -2.32 -10.52
N LEU A 291 -21.47 -3.08 -11.59
CA LEU A 291 -20.58 -4.14 -12.06
C LEU A 291 -19.25 -3.57 -12.54
N LEU A 292 -19.27 -2.53 -13.36
CA LEU A 292 -18.07 -1.85 -13.85
C LEU A 292 -17.21 -1.33 -12.69
N ALA A 293 -17.82 -0.61 -11.75
CA ALA A 293 -17.15 -0.13 -10.54
C ALA A 293 -16.51 -1.30 -9.76
N THR A 294 -17.24 -2.41 -9.58
CA THR A 294 -16.71 -3.62 -8.92
C THR A 294 -15.51 -4.19 -9.67
N ARG A 295 -15.54 -4.24 -11.01
CA ARG A 295 -14.46 -4.81 -11.83
C ARG A 295 -13.21 -3.93 -11.85
N ILE A 296 -13.37 -2.61 -11.91
CA ILE A 296 -12.28 -1.64 -11.85
C ILE A 296 -11.53 -1.79 -10.52
N VAL A 297 -12.25 -1.76 -9.38
CA VAL A 297 -11.58 -1.87 -8.08
C VAL A 297 -11.04 -3.27 -7.80
N ARG A 298 -11.72 -4.32 -8.27
CA ARG A 298 -11.18 -5.69 -8.22
C ARG A 298 -9.84 -5.78 -8.96
N ARG A 299 -9.71 -5.19 -10.15
CA ARG A 299 -8.43 -5.13 -10.87
C ARG A 299 -7.38 -4.39 -10.04
N ALA A 300 -7.72 -3.23 -9.49
CA ALA A 300 -6.83 -2.42 -8.65
C ALA A 300 -6.32 -3.23 -7.44
N GLY A 301 -7.21 -3.84 -6.67
CA GLY A 301 -6.85 -4.66 -5.51
C GLY A 301 -5.96 -5.85 -5.88
N ARG A 302 -6.21 -6.50 -7.02
CA ARG A 302 -5.39 -7.62 -7.48
C ARG A 302 -3.99 -7.19 -7.93
N LEU A 303 -3.86 -6.06 -8.62
CA LEU A 303 -2.56 -5.47 -8.99
C LEU A 303 -1.76 -5.06 -7.74
N ALA A 304 -2.45 -4.47 -6.74
CA ALA A 304 -1.86 -4.16 -5.45
C ALA A 304 -1.34 -5.42 -4.72
N GLY A 305 -2.12 -6.49 -4.68
CA GLY A 305 -1.71 -7.76 -4.09
C GLY A 305 -0.53 -8.42 -4.80
N ALA A 306 -0.50 -8.37 -6.14
CA ALA A 306 0.63 -8.87 -6.93
C ALA A 306 1.91 -8.05 -6.65
N SER A 307 1.79 -6.72 -6.57
CA SER A 307 2.93 -5.82 -6.28
C SER A 307 3.49 -6.05 -4.87
N LEU A 308 2.62 -6.19 -3.87
CA LEU A 308 3.03 -6.55 -2.50
C LEU A 308 3.69 -7.94 -2.45
N SER A 309 3.20 -8.91 -3.24
CA SER A 309 3.82 -10.24 -3.33
C SER A 309 5.27 -10.16 -3.78
N ALA A 310 5.59 -9.29 -4.74
CA ALA A 310 6.96 -9.09 -5.21
C ALA A 310 7.89 -8.62 -4.07
N ILE A 311 7.46 -7.66 -3.25
CA ILE A 311 8.21 -7.20 -2.07
C ILE A 311 8.42 -8.34 -1.07
N ILE A 312 7.37 -9.12 -0.79
CA ILE A 312 7.44 -10.23 0.17
C ILE A 312 8.43 -11.31 -0.33
N ILE A 313 8.39 -11.66 -1.61
CA ILE A 313 9.32 -12.60 -2.23
C ILE A 313 10.75 -12.05 -2.17
N GLN A 314 10.96 -10.82 -2.62
CA GLN A 314 12.26 -10.14 -2.63
C GLN A 314 12.90 -10.10 -1.24
N SER A 315 12.11 -9.87 -0.19
CA SER A 315 12.61 -9.82 1.18
C SER A 315 13.19 -11.15 1.69
N GLY A 316 12.85 -12.27 1.04
CA GLY A 316 13.23 -13.62 1.46
C GLY A 316 12.54 -14.10 2.75
N ARG A 317 11.57 -13.35 3.31
CA ARG A 317 10.88 -13.71 4.57
C ARG A 317 9.99 -14.94 4.45
N LEU A 318 9.62 -15.34 3.22
CA LEU A 318 8.93 -16.60 2.98
C LEU A 318 9.83 -17.81 3.29
N GLU A 319 11.09 -17.76 2.89
CA GLU A 319 12.05 -18.88 2.98
C GLU A 319 12.66 -19.07 4.37
N ALA A 320 12.69 -18.01 5.19
CA ALA A 320 13.28 -18.04 6.53
C ALA A 320 12.71 -19.14 7.45
N SER A 321 11.48 -19.60 7.17
CA SER A 321 10.83 -20.69 7.91
C SER A 321 11.39 -22.10 7.61
N HIS A 322 12.15 -22.29 6.51
CA HIS A 322 12.69 -23.61 6.16
C HIS A 322 14.06 -23.93 6.78
N LYS A 323 14.74 -22.94 7.37
CA LYS A 323 16.11 -23.12 7.89
C LYS A 323 16.23 -23.28 9.41
N GLU A 324 15.18 -23.04 10.19
CA GLU A 324 15.21 -23.12 11.67
C GLU A 324 14.65 -24.43 12.25
N GLY A 325 14.56 -25.49 11.44
CA GLY A 325 14.09 -26.83 11.85
C GLY A 325 15.18 -27.85 12.18
N LYS A 326 16.35 -27.43 12.67
CA LYS A 326 17.39 -28.34 13.20
C LYS A 326 18.06 -27.76 14.45
N TYR A 327 17.33 -27.73 15.56
CA TYR A 327 17.97 -27.74 16.87
C TYR A 327 18.35 -29.18 17.19
N HIS A 328 19.66 -29.42 17.30
CA HIS A 328 20.22 -30.65 17.84
C HIS A 328 19.96 -30.71 19.34
N ASP A 329 19.24 -31.74 19.79
CA ASP A 329 19.32 -32.22 21.17
C ASP A 329 20.80 -32.46 21.50
N THR A 330 21.25 -31.83 22.57
CA THR A 330 22.58 -32.05 23.13
C THR A 330 22.41 -32.85 24.42
N GLU A 331 22.54 -34.18 24.34
CA GLU A 331 22.90 -34.98 25.49
C GLU A 331 24.11 -35.89 25.18
N VAL A 332 25.19 -35.60 25.91
CA VAL A 332 26.23 -36.47 26.48
C VAL A 332 27.01 -37.45 25.58
N LYS A 333 28.34 -37.33 25.68
CA LYS A 333 29.43 -38.12 25.08
C LYS A 333 29.35 -39.62 25.38
N GLU A 334 29.70 -40.48 24.42
CA GLU A 334 30.96 -41.28 24.41
C GLU A 334 31.16 -42.14 23.13
N TYR A 335 32.37 -41.99 22.57
CA TYR A 335 33.26 -42.87 21.80
C TYR A 335 32.85 -43.96 20.78
N GLU A 336 33.73 -44.01 19.75
CA GLU A 336 34.15 -45.10 18.85
C GLU A 336 33.51 -45.24 17.44
N THR A 337 34.38 -45.10 16.43
CA THR A 337 34.21 -45.53 15.03
C THR A 337 34.81 -46.94 14.89
N PRO A 338 34.27 -47.84 14.03
CA PRO A 338 34.76 -47.85 12.65
C PRO A 338 33.81 -48.37 11.54
N ALA A 339 34.13 -47.90 10.32
CA ALA A 339 34.11 -48.57 9.01
C ALA A 339 32.79 -49.06 8.35
N ALA A 340 32.52 -48.39 7.21
CA ALA A 340 32.13 -48.92 5.88
C ALA A 340 30.89 -49.82 5.71
N LEU A 341 29.92 -49.35 4.89
CA LEU A 341 29.48 -50.09 3.71
C LEU A 341 28.79 -49.18 2.68
N ASP A 342 29.26 -49.29 1.43
CA ASP A 342 28.58 -48.85 0.21
C ASP A 342 27.14 -49.38 0.12
N MET A 343 26.26 -48.61 -0.52
CA MET A 343 25.44 -49.10 -1.64
C MET A 343 24.65 -47.97 -2.31
N THR A 344 24.77 -47.95 -3.64
CA THR A 344 24.17 -46.99 -4.56
C THR A 344 22.89 -47.56 -5.20
N ILE A 345 22.06 -46.64 -5.72
CA ILE A 345 21.02 -46.74 -6.79
C ILE A 345 19.65 -47.39 -6.47
N ASN A 346 18.54 -46.68 -6.75
CA ASN A 346 17.62 -46.98 -7.88
C ASN A 346 16.35 -46.12 -7.94
N SER A 347 16.32 -45.21 -8.93
CA SER A 347 15.38 -45.08 -10.07
C SER A 347 13.91 -45.61 -10.05
N VAL A 348 13.36 -46.14 -8.97
CA VAL A 348 12.02 -46.77 -8.95
C VAL A 348 10.90 -45.78 -8.58
N GLU A 349 11.18 -44.69 -7.87
CA GLU A 349 10.12 -43.76 -7.39
C GLU A 349 9.55 -42.81 -8.46
N ARG A 350 10.20 -42.67 -9.63
CA ARG A 350 9.64 -41.89 -10.75
C ARG A 350 8.64 -42.69 -11.61
N PHE A 351 8.55 -44.01 -11.43
CA PHE A 351 7.68 -44.87 -12.25
C PHE A 351 6.28 -45.08 -11.65
N THR A 352 6.13 -45.01 -10.32
CA THR A 352 4.86 -45.28 -9.63
C THR A 352 3.84 -44.13 -9.71
N TRP A 353 4.29 -42.89 -9.90
CA TRP A 353 3.42 -41.71 -10.05
C TRP A 353 2.72 -41.64 -11.42
N ARG A 354 3.39 -42.07 -12.50
CA ARG A 354 2.81 -42.05 -13.84
C ARG A 354 1.73 -43.12 -14.03
N LEU A 355 1.85 -44.28 -13.37
CA LEU A 355 0.82 -45.33 -13.40
C LEU A 355 -0.46 -44.93 -12.65
N ARG A 356 -0.36 -44.18 -11.54
CA ARG A 356 -1.53 -43.68 -10.78
C ARG A 356 -2.34 -42.63 -11.55
N LEU A 357 -1.69 -41.80 -12.36
CA LEU A 357 -2.35 -40.79 -13.21
C LEU A 357 -3.04 -41.41 -14.43
N VAL A 358 -2.47 -42.47 -15.00
CA VAL A 358 -3.09 -43.22 -16.11
C VAL A 358 -4.29 -44.02 -15.62
N TRP A 359 -4.21 -44.66 -14.43
CA TRP A 359 -5.34 -45.42 -13.85
C TRP A 359 -6.54 -44.53 -13.51
N ARG A 360 -6.31 -43.32 -12.99
CA ARG A 360 -7.38 -42.33 -12.76
C ARG A 360 -8.06 -41.85 -14.05
N ARG A 361 -7.32 -41.71 -15.15
CA ARG A 361 -7.91 -41.34 -16.46
C ARG A 361 -8.68 -42.49 -17.11
N ILE A 362 -8.26 -43.74 -16.89
CA ILE A 362 -9.00 -44.93 -17.38
C ILE A 362 -10.33 -45.11 -16.64
N LEU A 363 -10.36 -44.87 -15.32
CA LEU A 363 -11.60 -44.98 -14.53
C LEU A 363 -12.63 -43.88 -14.86
N GLN A 364 -12.16 -42.67 -15.22
CA GLN A 364 -13.03 -41.57 -15.66
C GLN A 364 -13.61 -41.78 -17.07
N LEU A 365 -12.90 -42.49 -17.96
CA LEU A 365 -13.41 -42.84 -19.29
C LEU A 365 -14.45 -43.97 -19.28
N LEU A 366 -14.49 -44.76 -18.20
CA LEU A 366 -15.44 -45.88 -18.03
C LEU A 366 -16.65 -45.53 -17.15
N GLY A 367 -16.76 -44.29 -16.66
CA GLY A 367 -17.94 -43.80 -15.94
C GLY A 367 -18.23 -44.50 -14.60
N MET A 368 -17.19 -45.00 -13.91
CA MET A 368 -17.33 -45.76 -12.65
C MET A 368 -16.87 -44.96 -11.42
N ASP A 369 -17.37 -43.73 -11.27
CA ASP A 369 -17.02 -42.86 -10.12
C ASP A 369 -17.66 -43.31 -8.78
N SER A 370 -18.52 -44.34 -8.78
CA SER A 370 -19.35 -44.73 -7.63
C SER A 370 -18.76 -45.85 -6.74
N LEU A 371 -17.47 -46.21 -6.85
CA LEU A 371 -16.85 -47.32 -6.10
C LEU A 371 -15.93 -46.91 -4.93
N VAL A 372 -16.02 -45.68 -4.42
CA VAL A 372 -15.35 -45.31 -3.15
C VAL A 372 -16.42 -44.88 -2.14
N GLY A 373 -16.86 -45.84 -1.32
CA GLY A 373 -18.03 -45.74 -0.44
C GLY A 373 -17.83 -45.05 0.92
N THR A 374 -18.78 -44.14 1.21
CA THR A 374 -19.64 -43.87 2.39
C THR A 374 -19.37 -44.37 3.85
N SER A 375 -19.43 -43.40 4.78
CA SER A 375 -20.16 -43.32 6.11
C SER A 375 -19.78 -44.15 7.36
N ILE A 376 -20.03 -43.83 8.67
CA ILE A 376 -20.38 -42.72 9.65
C ILE A 376 -20.24 -43.41 11.07
N PRO A 377 -19.89 -42.78 12.22
CA PRO A 377 -20.91 -42.52 13.27
C PRO A 377 -20.76 -41.20 14.06
N CYS A 378 -21.92 -40.63 14.42
CA CYS A 378 -22.11 -39.51 15.32
C CYS A 378 -21.91 -39.94 16.80
N ILE A 379 -21.19 -39.15 17.60
CA ILE A 379 -21.07 -39.33 19.06
C ILE A 379 -21.33 -38.00 19.81
N ARG A 380 -22.12 -38.17 20.88
CA ARG A 380 -22.62 -37.28 21.93
C ARG A 380 -21.72 -36.11 22.37
N HIS A 381 -22.38 -35.01 22.73
CA HIS A 381 -21.84 -33.87 23.48
C HIS A 381 -21.03 -34.29 24.72
N GLN A 382 -19.74 -33.98 24.70
CA GLN A 382 -18.93 -33.71 25.90
C GLN A 382 -18.25 -32.35 25.68
N GLN A 383 -18.26 -31.51 26.71
CA GLN A 383 -17.64 -30.18 26.70
C GLN A 383 -16.19 -30.28 26.21
N ILE A 384 -15.91 -29.67 25.07
CA ILE A 384 -14.55 -29.49 24.56
C ILE A 384 -13.97 -28.29 25.34
N PRO A 385 -12.82 -28.43 26.02
CA PRO A 385 -12.17 -27.31 26.67
C PRO A 385 -11.85 -26.23 25.63
N GLU A 386 -11.91 -24.96 26.01
CA GLU A 386 -11.53 -23.84 25.14
C GLU A 386 -10.18 -24.13 24.45
N PRO A 387 -10.05 -23.86 23.14
CA PRO A 387 -8.77 -24.01 22.50
C PRO A 387 -7.86 -22.91 23.07
N VAL A 388 -6.93 -23.33 23.94
CA VAL A 388 -5.69 -22.60 24.17
C VAL A 388 -5.01 -22.48 22.81
N ASN A 389 -5.19 -21.33 22.16
CA ASN A 389 -4.68 -21.07 20.83
C ASN A 389 -3.22 -20.60 20.93
N ASP A 390 -2.36 -21.46 21.50
CA ASP A 390 -0.89 -21.32 21.49
C ASP A 390 -0.26 -22.17 20.38
N ARG A 391 -1.00 -22.43 19.30
CA ARG A 391 -0.50 -23.20 18.15
C ARG A 391 -0.02 -22.27 17.05
N LEU A 392 1.29 -22.01 17.12
CA LEU A 392 2.17 -21.49 16.07
C LEU A 392 1.93 -20.02 15.67
N GLU A 393 2.59 -19.11 16.38
CA GLU A 393 3.09 -17.85 15.78
C GLU A 393 4.05 -18.22 14.64
N GLU A 394 3.55 -18.70 13.51
CA GLU A 394 4.33 -18.85 12.28
C GLU A 394 4.92 -17.48 11.93
N ASN A 395 6.24 -17.38 11.77
CA ASN A 395 7.00 -16.16 11.40
C ASN A 395 6.16 -15.16 10.57
N VAL A 396 5.47 -14.25 11.29
CA VAL A 396 4.47 -13.35 10.73
C VAL A 396 5.17 -12.32 9.86
N ILE A 397 4.62 -12.09 8.67
CA ILE A 397 5.07 -11.03 7.77
C ILE A 397 4.11 -9.87 7.99
N ASP A 398 4.52 -8.96 8.87
CA ASP A 398 3.69 -7.83 9.24
C ASP A 398 3.86 -6.66 8.26
N ILE A 399 2.74 -6.14 7.75
CA ILE A 399 2.66 -5.07 6.75
C ILE A 399 1.75 -3.97 7.28
N GLY A 400 2.27 -2.74 7.32
CA GLY A 400 1.46 -1.54 7.57
C GLY A 400 0.62 -1.18 6.35
N ALA A 401 -0.56 -0.63 6.54
CA ALA A 401 -1.36 -0.12 5.43
C ALA A 401 -2.03 1.21 5.78
N ASP A 402 -2.02 2.15 4.83
CA ASP A 402 -2.73 3.42 4.94
C ASP A 402 -3.42 3.75 3.60
N GLY A 403 -4.40 4.64 3.64
CA GLY A 403 -5.10 5.15 2.47
C GLY A 403 -6.58 4.75 2.39
N SER A 404 -7.34 5.62 1.73
CA SER A 404 -8.80 5.54 1.68
C SER A 404 -9.35 4.30 0.98
N LEU A 405 -8.64 3.74 -0.01
CA LEU A 405 -9.13 2.55 -0.72
C LEU A 405 -9.11 1.33 0.19
N ILE A 406 -8.01 1.08 0.90
CA ILE A 406 -7.91 -0.08 1.78
C ILE A 406 -8.73 0.07 3.06
N GLU A 407 -8.93 1.30 3.55
CA GLU A 407 -9.75 1.57 4.73
C GLU A 407 -11.27 1.50 4.43
N PHE A 408 -11.72 2.09 3.32
CA PHE A 408 -13.16 2.32 3.09
C PHE A 408 -13.78 1.49 1.98
N TYR A 409 -13.00 0.97 1.01
CA TYR A 409 -13.57 0.18 -0.06
C TYR A 409 -13.84 -1.27 0.40
N PRO A 410 -15.08 -1.77 0.34
CA PRO A 410 -15.40 -3.13 0.77
C PRO A 410 -14.60 -4.18 -0.02
N ASN A 411 -13.96 -5.11 0.70
CA ASN A 411 -13.22 -6.23 0.13
C ASN A 411 -11.93 -5.85 -0.65
N PHE A 412 -11.43 -4.62 -0.58
CA PHE A 412 -10.17 -4.26 -1.25
C PHE A 412 -9.00 -5.16 -0.80
N GLU A 413 -8.80 -5.30 0.51
CA GLU A 413 -7.81 -6.22 1.09
C GLU A 413 -8.07 -7.67 0.68
N ALA A 414 -9.33 -8.09 0.57
CA ALA A 414 -9.68 -9.46 0.18
C ALA A 414 -9.29 -9.75 -1.29
N GLU A 415 -9.42 -8.77 -2.19
CA GLU A 415 -8.96 -8.89 -3.58
C GLU A 415 -7.43 -8.91 -3.68
N MET A 416 -6.74 -8.11 -2.86
CA MET A 416 -5.27 -8.19 -2.71
C MET A 416 -4.83 -9.58 -2.28
N ARG A 417 -5.38 -10.09 -1.17
CA ARG A 417 -5.11 -11.44 -0.66
C ARG A 417 -5.45 -12.51 -1.67
N GLY A 418 -6.54 -12.32 -2.43
CA GLY A 418 -6.90 -13.17 -3.56
C GLY A 418 -5.77 -13.31 -4.58
N ALA A 419 -5.21 -12.18 -5.04
CA ALA A 419 -4.08 -12.19 -5.96
C ALA A 419 -2.83 -12.82 -5.34
N MET A 420 -2.51 -12.51 -4.08
CA MET A 420 -1.37 -13.08 -3.37
C MET A 420 -1.41 -14.61 -3.35
N ARG A 421 -2.58 -15.21 -3.11
CA ARG A 421 -2.74 -16.67 -3.11
C ARG A 421 -2.50 -17.33 -4.46
N GLU A 422 -2.68 -16.58 -5.54
CA GLU A 422 -2.48 -17.05 -6.91
C GLU A 422 -1.03 -16.92 -7.36
N VAL A 423 -0.20 -16.14 -6.67
CA VAL A 423 1.25 -16.06 -6.91
C VAL A 423 1.89 -17.36 -6.41
N PRO A 424 2.52 -18.18 -7.28
CA PRO A 424 3.01 -19.52 -6.91
C PRO A 424 3.96 -19.56 -5.71
N GLU A 425 4.83 -18.56 -5.58
CA GLU A 425 5.83 -18.43 -4.52
C GLU A 425 5.20 -18.08 -3.17
N ILE A 426 4.04 -17.42 -3.16
CA ILE A 426 3.29 -17.07 -1.95
C ILE A 426 2.31 -18.20 -1.62
N GLY A 427 1.39 -18.49 -2.53
CA GLY A 427 0.34 -19.48 -2.35
C GLY A 427 -0.59 -19.21 -1.15
N HIS A 428 -1.46 -20.17 -0.85
CA HIS A 428 -2.35 -20.08 0.32
C HIS A 428 -1.59 -20.03 1.65
N HIS A 429 -0.44 -20.70 1.73
CA HIS A 429 0.34 -20.79 2.96
C HIS A 429 1.10 -19.49 3.24
N GLY A 430 1.79 -18.92 2.25
CA GLY A 430 2.48 -17.64 2.38
C GLY A 430 1.52 -16.50 2.68
N GLU A 431 0.35 -16.46 2.02
CA GLU A 431 -0.66 -15.42 2.28
C GLU A 431 -1.16 -15.43 3.73
N ARG A 432 -1.37 -16.60 4.33
CA ARG A 432 -1.81 -16.73 5.74
C ARG A 432 -0.81 -16.16 6.74
N ARG A 433 0.47 -16.11 6.38
CA ARG A 433 1.52 -15.50 7.22
C ARG A 433 1.54 -13.98 7.12
N VAL A 434 0.83 -13.38 6.15
CA VAL A 434 0.82 -11.94 5.94
C VAL A 434 -0.27 -11.29 6.77
N ARG A 435 0.16 -10.47 7.73
CA ARG A 435 -0.73 -9.66 8.55
C ARG A 435 -0.68 -8.22 8.06
N ILE A 436 -1.81 -7.72 7.59
CA ILE A 436 -1.97 -6.34 7.15
C ILE A 436 -2.66 -5.57 8.27
N GLY A 437 -2.03 -4.52 8.79
CA GLY A 437 -2.56 -3.70 9.86
C GLY A 437 -2.65 -2.24 9.46
N LEU A 438 -3.84 -1.64 9.61
CA LEU A 438 -4.05 -0.24 9.31
C LEU A 438 -3.23 0.66 10.24
N THR A 439 -2.54 1.64 9.67
CA THR A 439 -1.76 2.66 10.39
C THR A 439 -2.52 3.98 10.33
N LYS A 440 -3.35 4.26 11.34
CA LYS A 440 -4.02 5.56 11.44
C LYS A 440 -2.98 6.65 11.66
N ASP A 441 -3.00 7.67 10.81
CA ASP A 441 -2.06 8.80 10.81
C ASP A 441 -0.58 8.36 10.67
N GLY A 442 -0.33 7.31 9.88
CA GLY A 442 0.99 6.67 9.74
C GLY A 442 2.08 7.62 9.26
N SER A 443 1.77 8.52 8.34
CA SER A 443 2.71 9.54 7.85
C SER A 443 3.13 10.55 8.92
N GLY A 444 2.22 10.94 9.82
CA GLY A 444 2.49 11.93 10.86
C GLY A 444 3.29 11.36 12.03
N VAL A 445 2.85 10.23 12.59
CA VAL A 445 3.57 9.54 13.67
C VAL A 445 4.94 9.07 13.19
N GLY A 446 5.01 8.50 11.98
CA GLY A 446 6.25 8.02 11.40
C GLY A 446 7.28 9.11 11.17
N ALA A 447 6.87 10.29 10.69
CA ALA A 447 7.75 11.44 10.57
C ALA A 447 8.31 11.92 11.91
N ALA A 448 7.48 11.95 12.95
CA ALA A 448 7.94 12.29 14.29
C ALA A 448 8.95 11.26 14.83
N LEU A 449 8.71 9.96 14.61
CA LEU A 449 9.64 8.89 14.98
C LEU A 449 10.97 9.00 14.22
N MET A 450 10.95 9.36 12.94
CA MET A 450 12.18 9.62 12.17
C MET A 450 12.95 10.82 12.72
N ALA A 451 12.26 11.92 13.01
CA ALA A 451 12.88 13.11 13.59
C ALA A 451 13.54 12.80 14.95
N GLN A 452 12.91 11.97 15.78
CA GLN A 452 13.49 11.49 17.03
C GLN A 452 14.74 10.62 16.78
N ALA A 453 14.65 9.64 15.87
CA ALA A 453 15.78 8.76 15.56
C ALA A 453 16.99 9.53 14.97
N ALA A 454 16.73 10.54 14.13
CA ALA A 454 17.75 11.43 13.60
C ALA A 454 18.50 12.16 14.73
N MET A 455 17.74 12.75 15.67
CA MET A 455 18.29 13.44 16.83
C MET A 455 19.14 12.52 17.72
N GLU A 456 18.72 11.29 17.95
CA GLU A 456 19.49 10.30 18.72
C GLU A 456 20.80 9.93 18.00
N SER A 457 20.77 9.80 16.67
CA SER A 457 21.95 9.54 15.84
C SER A 457 22.95 10.70 15.85
N GLU A 458 22.47 11.95 15.75
CA GLU A 458 23.29 13.17 15.90
C GLU A 458 23.98 13.21 17.28
N ALA A 459 23.26 12.91 18.35
CA ALA A 459 23.83 12.88 19.70
C ALA A 459 24.90 11.79 19.86
N LEU A 460 24.69 10.62 19.27
CA LEU A 460 25.64 9.50 19.29
C LEU A 460 26.90 9.79 18.47
N SER A 461 26.77 10.43 17.30
CA SER A 461 27.90 10.82 16.45
C SER A 461 28.72 11.95 17.07
N SER A 462 28.07 12.96 17.64
CA SER A 462 28.73 14.03 18.41
C SER A 462 29.51 13.48 19.61
N ASN A 463 28.97 12.49 20.33
CA ASN A 463 29.67 11.85 21.44
C ASN A 463 30.83 10.94 21.00
N ARG A 464 30.85 10.48 19.75
CA ARG A 464 31.92 9.64 19.18
C ARG A 464 32.97 10.44 18.40
N GLY A 465 32.79 11.75 18.23
CA GLY A 465 33.73 12.61 17.49
C GLY A 465 33.79 12.33 15.99
N VAL A 466 32.79 11.65 15.42
CA VAL A 466 32.71 11.33 13.99
C VAL A 466 31.67 12.25 13.35
N ARG A 467 32.08 13.12 12.43
CA ARG A 467 31.14 13.89 11.59
C ARG A 467 30.52 12.93 10.57
N VAL A 468 29.18 12.92 10.51
CA VAL A 468 28.38 12.22 9.50
C VAL A 468 28.52 12.91 8.15
#